data_AF-A0A2V5P6W6-F1
#
_entry.id   AF-A0A2V5P6W6-F1
#
_cell.length_a   1.000
_cell.length_b   1.000
_cell.length_c   1.000
_cell.angle_alpha   90.00
_cell.angle_beta   90.00
_cell.angle_gamma   90.00
#
_symmetry.space_group_name_H-M   'P 1'
#
loop_
_entity.id
_entity.type
_entity.pdbx_description
1 polymer ?
#
loop_
_entity_poly.entity_id
_entity_poly.type
_entity_poly.pdbx_seq_one_letter_code
_entity_poly.pdbx_strand_id
1 'polypeptide(L)'
;MKRSDQHDLLRELFEGDALSDFRRASLEGGLAAIRQQRRRRRALRVSALAALPMLLALAMVLHRGPESAKPRPVPNASRAETTKVKFITDEELFALFPDRPMALIGKPGQQRLVFLDTVIR
;
A
#
# COMPACT_ATOMS: atom_id res chain seq x y z
N MET A 1 61.53 -6.49 19.46
CA MET A 1 61.24 -5.03 19.55
C MET A 1 60.88 -4.71 20.98
N LYS A 2 61.56 -3.74 21.60
CA LYS A 2 61.37 -3.39 23.01
C LYS A 2 60.12 -2.50 23.15
N ARG A 3 59.36 -2.65 24.24
CA ARG A 3 58.18 -1.81 24.55
C ARG A 3 58.52 -0.31 24.67
N SER A 4 59.77 0.02 24.99
CA SER A 4 60.27 1.40 25.04
C SER A 4 60.18 2.08 23.68
N ASP A 5 60.68 1.41 22.64
CA ASP A 5 60.78 1.98 21.29
C ASP A 5 59.38 2.19 20.68
N GLN A 6 58.42 1.35 21.06
CA GLN A 6 57.02 1.50 20.67
C GLN A 6 56.37 2.71 21.37
N HIS A 7 56.72 3.00 22.62
CA HIS A 7 56.21 4.17 23.31
C HIS A 7 56.82 5.47 22.78
N ASP A 8 58.10 5.48 22.40
CA ASP A 8 58.73 6.65 21.80
C ASP A 8 58.18 6.95 20.41
N LEU A 9 57.98 5.93 19.56
CA LEU A 9 57.33 6.11 18.25
C LEU A 9 55.89 6.59 18.35
N LEU A 10 55.13 6.06 19.32
CA LEU A 10 53.76 6.54 19.56
C LEU A 10 53.80 7.99 20.05
N ARG A 11 54.71 8.32 20.96
CA ARG A 11 54.85 9.68 21.49
C ARG A 11 55.22 10.68 20.40
N GLU A 12 56.16 10.34 19.52
CA GLU A 12 56.55 11.15 18.37
C GLU A 12 55.40 11.34 17.37
N LEU A 13 54.58 10.30 17.14
CA LEU A 13 53.37 10.39 16.33
C LEU A 13 52.24 11.18 17.01
N PHE A 14 52.19 11.20 18.36
CA PHE A 14 51.15 11.87 19.15
C PHE A 14 51.49 13.33 19.53
N GLU A 15 52.77 13.72 19.58
CA GLU A 15 53.21 15.08 19.94
C GLU A 15 53.24 16.05 18.74
N GLY A 16 53.10 15.57 17.50
CA GLY A 16 53.04 16.43 16.32
C GLY A 16 51.71 17.18 16.15
N ASP A 17 51.78 18.45 15.74
CA ASP A 17 50.63 19.32 15.42
C ASP A 17 49.58 18.62 14.52
N ALA A 18 50.03 17.73 13.63
CA ALA A 18 49.19 16.91 12.76
C ALA A 18 48.12 16.08 13.50
N LEU A 19 48.41 15.62 14.73
CA LEU A 19 47.46 14.83 15.49
C LEU A 19 46.39 15.69 16.17
N SER A 20 46.75 16.93 16.55
CA SER A 20 45.79 17.92 17.05
C SER A 20 44.77 18.30 15.97
N ASP A 21 45.25 18.44 14.73
CA ASP A 21 44.43 18.70 13.55
C ASP A 21 43.57 17.48 13.17
N PHE A 22 44.14 16.27 13.24
CA PHE A 22 43.38 15.04 13.03
C PHE A 22 42.29 14.84 14.08
N ARG A 23 42.57 15.19 15.34
CA ARG A 23 41.61 15.12 16.45
C ARG A 23 40.48 16.14 16.27
N ARG A 24 40.80 17.36 15.84
CA ARG A 24 39.81 18.40 15.47
C ARG A 24 38.95 17.94 14.29
N ALA A 25 39.55 17.47 13.20
CA ALA A 25 38.84 16.95 12.03
C ALA A 25 37.96 15.74 12.37
N SER A 26 38.44 14.82 13.21
CA SER A 26 37.66 13.67 13.68
C SER A 26 36.49 14.08 14.59
N LEU A 27 36.67 15.09 15.45
CA LEU A 27 35.61 15.61 16.30
C LEU A 27 34.54 16.34 15.48
N GLU A 28 34.94 17.16 14.51
CA GLU A 28 34.04 17.86 13.61
C GLU A 28 33.25 16.87 12.73
N GLY A 29 33.95 15.88 12.15
CA GLY A 29 33.34 14.79 11.40
C GLY A 29 32.39 13.94 12.25
N GLY A 30 32.79 13.61 13.48
CA GLY A 30 31.97 12.87 14.43
C GLY A 30 30.70 13.63 14.84
N LEU A 31 30.79 14.92 15.11
CA LEU A 31 29.63 15.77 15.44
C LEU A 31 28.68 15.92 14.24
N ALA A 32 29.22 16.06 13.03
CA ALA A 32 28.41 16.10 11.80
C ALA A 32 27.65 14.78 11.59
N ALA A 33 28.32 13.64 11.76
CA ALA A 33 27.71 12.31 11.65
C ALA A 33 26.58 12.10 12.67
N ILE A 34 26.79 12.47 13.94
CA ILE A 34 25.77 12.34 14.99
C ILE A 34 24.54 13.22 14.69
N ARG A 35 24.76 14.45 14.20
CA ARG A 35 23.66 15.34 13.80
C ARG A 35 22.87 14.77 12.63
N GLN A 36 23.54 14.18 11.64
CA GLN A 36 22.91 13.56 10.48
C GLN A 36 22.10 12.30 10.87
N GLN A 37 22.60 11.51 11.81
CA GLN A 37 21.89 10.34 12.33
C GLN A 37 20.61 10.73 13.08
N ARG A 38 20.65 11.79 13.89
CA ARG A 38 19.44 12.31 14.56
C ARG A 38 18.43 12.86 13.56
N ARG A 39 18.88 13.57 12.52
CA ARG A 39 18.01 14.05 11.43
C ARG A 39 17.37 12.90 10.67
N ARG A 40 18.12 11.83 10.33
CA ARG A 40 17.58 10.62 9.70
C ARG A 40 16.50 9.96 10.55
N ARG A 41 16.71 9.80 11.86
CA ARG A 41 15.69 9.24 12.76
C ARG A 41 14.42 10.09 12.82
N ARG A 42 14.55 11.42 12.82
CA ARG A 42 13.39 12.33 12.76
C ARG A 42 12.70 12.26 11.40
N ALA A 43 13.45 12.27 10.31
CA ALA A 43 12.93 12.15 8.95
C ALA A 43 12.17 10.83 8.75
N LEU A 44 12.69 9.71 9.25
CA LEU A 44 12.01 8.41 9.20
C LEU A 44 10.70 8.39 10.00
N ARG A 45 10.65 9.05 11.17
CA ARG A 45 9.41 9.15 11.96
C ARG A 45 8.37 10.04 11.27
N VAL A 46 8.80 11.16 10.72
CA VAL A 46 7.91 12.06 9.97
C VAL A 46 7.45 11.41 8.66
N SER A 47 8.32 10.70 7.96
CA SER A 47 7.96 9.98 6.73
C SER A 47 7.01 8.83 7.02
N ALA A 48 7.17 8.09 8.13
CA ALA A 48 6.23 7.06 8.54
C ALA A 48 4.83 7.63 8.83
N LEU A 49 4.77 8.77 9.54
CA LEU A 49 3.50 9.46 9.83
C LEU A 49 2.85 10.06 8.57
N ALA A 50 3.63 10.50 7.58
CA ALA A 50 3.12 11.05 6.33
C ALA A 50 2.77 9.97 5.30
N ALA A 51 3.48 8.84 5.29
CA ALA A 51 3.24 7.73 4.36
C ALA A 51 1.90 7.04 4.62
N LEU A 52 1.49 6.94 5.88
CA LEU A 52 0.24 6.26 6.27
C LEU A 52 -1.02 6.96 5.72
N PRO A 53 -1.24 8.28 5.91
CA PRO A 53 -2.37 8.98 5.28
C PRO A 53 -2.23 9.06 3.76
N MET A 54 -1.00 9.13 3.22
CA MET A 54 -0.77 9.15 1.78
C MET A 54 -1.18 7.83 1.11
N LEU A 55 -0.82 6.69 1.71
CA LEU A 55 -1.24 5.36 1.26
C LEU A 55 -2.75 5.18 1.39
N LEU A 56 -3.36 5.67 2.48
CA LEU A 56 -4.80 5.63 2.67
C LEU A 56 -5.55 6.45 1.61
N ALA A 57 -5.08 7.66 1.32
CA ALA A 57 -5.65 8.52 0.29
C ALA A 57 -5.51 7.89 -1.10
N LEU A 58 -4.33 7.32 -1.40
CA LEU A 58 -4.09 6.61 -2.66
C LEU A 58 -5.02 5.39 -2.80
N ALA A 59 -5.19 4.62 -1.73
CA ALA A 59 -6.11 3.49 -1.71
C ALA A 59 -7.56 3.92 -1.93
N MET A 60 -8.00 5.05 -1.36
CA MET A 60 -9.33 5.61 -1.61
C MET A 60 -9.52 6.07 -3.05
N VAL A 61 -8.50 6.69 -3.68
CA VAL A 61 -8.57 7.09 -5.09
C VAL A 61 -8.67 5.87 -5.99
N LEU A 62 -7.92 4.81 -5.71
CA LEU A 62 -7.98 3.56 -6.47
C LEU A 62 -9.27 2.76 -6.22
N HIS A 63 -9.85 2.84 -5.02
CA HIS A 63 -11.16 2.24 -4.70
C HIS A 63 -12.35 3.06 -5.17
N ARG A 64 -12.17 4.35 -5.46
CA ARG A 64 -13.08 5.13 -6.32
C ARG A 64 -12.91 4.68 -7.77
N GLY A 65 -13.22 3.40 -8.02
CA GLY A 65 -13.60 2.96 -9.35
C GLY A 65 -14.77 3.81 -9.85
N PRO A 66 -14.97 3.89 -11.18
CA PRO A 66 -15.90 4.83 -11.78
C PRO A 66 -17.27 4.63 -11.15
N GLU A 67 -17.73 5.67 -10.42
CA GLU A 67 -19.15 5.77 -10.09
C GLU A 67 -19.88 5.65 -11.41
N SER A 68 -20.55 4.50 -11.58
CA SER A 68 -21.45 4.23 -12.67
C SER A 68 -22.36 5.44 -12.81
N ALA A 69 -22.16 6.19 -13.90
CA ALA A 69 -22.78 7.47 -14.13
C ALA A 69 -24.28 7.34 -13.86
N LYS A 70 -24.76 8.01 -12.81
CA LYS A 70 -26.18 8.10 -12.51
C LYS A 70 -26.88 8.62 -13.78
N PRO A 71 -27.79 7.85 -14.39
CA PRO A 71 -28.43 8.30 -15.62
C PRO A 71 -29.23 9.54 -15.29
N ARG A 72 -28.87 10.63 -15.97
CA ARG A 72 -29.63 11.89 -16.02
C ARG A 72 -31.08 11.56 -16.41
N PRO A 73 -32.10 12.04 -15.70
CA PRO A 73 -33.48 11.70 -16.01
C PRO A 73 -33.86 12.37 -17.32
N VAL A 74 -33.95 11.58 -18.38
CA VAL A 74 -34.76 11.91 -19.54
C VAL A 74 -36.23 11.74 -19.16
N PRO A 75 -37.11 12.71 -19.43
CA PRO A 75 -38.52 12.55 -19.17
C PRO A 75 -39.08 11.70 -20.31
N ASN A 76 -38.98 10.38 -20.18
CA ASN A 76 -39.77 9.48 -21.00
C ASN A 76 -40.43 8.43 -20.12
N ALA A 77 -41.75 8.49 -20.18
CA ALA A 77 -42.70 7.68 -19.46
C ALA A 77 -42.45 6.18 -19.67
N SER A 78 -42.08 5.49 -18.60
CA SER A 78 -42.65 4.18 -18.26
C SER A 78 -42.15 3.74 -16.88
N ARG A 79 -43.02 3.93 -15.89
CA ARG A 79 -43.23 3.04 -14.74
C ARG A 79 -41.98 2.46 -14.06
N ALA A 80 -41.62 3.06 -12.94
CA ALA A 80 -40.96 2.34 -11.86
C ALA A 80 -41.91 1.23 -11.36
N GLU A 81 -41.81 0.04 -11.94
CA GLU A 81 -42.29 -1.17 -11.28
C GLU A 81 -41.22 -1.56 -10.27
N THR A 82 -41.53 -1.30 -9.00
CA THR A 82 -40.90 -1.93 -7.84
C THR A 82 -40.53 -3.37 -8.18
N THR A 83 -39.23 -3.67 -8.16
CA THR A 83 -38.66 -4.97 -8.47
C THR A 83 -39.37 -6.05 -7.64
N LYS A 84 -40.35 -6.72 -8.25
CA LYS A 84 -41.15 -7.75 -7.62
C LYS A 84 -40.26 -8.97 -7.51
N VAL A 85 -39.60 -9.14 -6.36
CA VAL A 85 -38.80 -10.33 -6.07
C VAL A 85 -39.75 -11.52 -6.09
N LYS A 86 -39.77 -12.26 -7.20
CA LYS A 86 -40.56 -13.48 -7.36
C LYS A 86 -39.71 -14.63 -6.86
N PHE A 87 -40.17 -15.30 -5.80
CA PHE A 87 -39.61 -16.57 -5.40
C PHE A 87 -40.07 -17.63 -6.40
N ILE A 88 -39.12 -18.33 -6.98
CA ILE A 88 -39.30 -19.34 -8.03
C ILE A 88 -38.60 -20.60 -7.51
N THR A 89 -39.21 -21.76 -7.72
CA THR A 89 -38.62 -23.05 -7.34
C THR A 89 -37.57 -23.50 -8.36
N ASP A 90 -36.70 -24.44 -7.98
CA ASP A 90 -35.65 -24.94 -8.87
C ASP A 90 -36.25 -25.52 -10.17
N GLU A 91 -37.38 -26.21 -10.09
CA GLU A 91 -38.11 -26.76 -11.25
C GLU A 91 -38.61 -25.68 -12.21
N GLU A 92 -39.22 -24.60 -11.66
CA GLU A 92 -39.65 -23.47 -12.46
C GLU A 92 -38.45 -22.73 -13.08
N LEU A 93 -37.32 -22.66 -12.36
CA LEU A 93 -36.09 -22.06 -12.84
C LEU A 93 -35.50 -22.86 -14.01
N PHE A 94 -35.52 -24.19 -13.97
CA PHE A 94 -35.15 -25.03 -15.10
C PHE A 94 -36.12 -24.91 -16.28
N ALA A 95 -37.42 -24.80 -16.00
CA ALA A 95 -38.44 -24.63 -17.05
C ALA A 95 -38.30 -23.30 -17.82
N LEU A 96 -37.76 -22.25 -17.18
CA LEU A 96 -37.47 -20.98 -17.83
C LEU A 96 -36.30 -21.05 -18.81
N PHE A 97 -35.38 -22.01 -18.63
CA PHE A 97 -34.16 -22.14 -19.42
C PHE A 97 -33.85 -23.61 -19.76
N PRO A 98 -34.71 -24.29 -20.53
CA PRO A 98 -34.63 -25.74 -20.76
C PRO A 98 -33.36 -26.18 -21.50
N ASP A 99 -32.82 -25.34 -22.38
CA ASP A 99 -31.68 -25.67 -23.25
C ASP A 99 -30.37 -24.95 -22.85
N ARG A 100 -30.31 -24.38 -21.64
CA ARG A 100 -29.13 -23.60 -21.21
C ARG A 100 -28.49 -24.18 -19.95
N PRO A 101 -27.20 -24.55 -19.99
CA PRO A 101 -26.49 -24.98 -18.80
C PRO A 101 -26.31 -23.80 -17.84
N MET A 102 -26.72 -23.98 -16.59
CA MET A 102 -26.66 -22.94 -15.57
C MET A 102 -26.13 -23.49 -14.25
N ALA A 103 -25.48 -22.64 -13.47
CA ALA A 103 -24.92 -22.96 -12.16
C ALA A 103 -25.25 -21.86 -11.15
N LEU A 104 -25.52 -22.27 -9.92
CA LEU A 104 -25.74 -21.37 -8.80
C LEU A 104 -24.45 -21.27 -7.98
N ILE A 105 -23.74 -20.14 -8.09
CA ILE A 105 -22.41 -19.95 -7.49
C ILE A 105 -22.49 -18.98 -6.31
N GLY A 106 -21.95 -19.38 -5.16
CA GLY A 106 -21.77 -18.49 -4.02
C GLY A 106 -22.22 -19.10 -2.69
N LYS A 107 -22.11 -18.28 -1.64
CA LYS A 107 -22.57 -18.65 -0.29
C LYS A 107 -24.10 -18.60 -0.21
N PRO A 108 -24.74 -19.43 0.64
CA PRO A 108 -26.19 -19.37 0.86
C PRO A 108 -26.65 -17.93 1.15
N GLY A 109 -27.65 -17.44 0.42
CA GLY A 109 -28.17 -16.06 0.53
C GLY A 109 -27.43 -15.00 -0.30
N GLN A 110 -26.31 -15.34 -0.94
CA GLN A 110 -25.58 -14.46 -1.89
C GLN A 110 -25.26 -15.19 -3.21
N GLN A 111 -26.08 -16.18 -3.53
CA GLN A 111 -25.91 -16.99 -4.72
C GLN A 111 -26.21 -16.19 -5.98
N ARG A 112 -25.39 -16.38 -7.01
CA ARG A 112 -25.58 -15.81 -8.34
C ARG A 112 -25.83 -16.93 -9.33
N LEU A 113 -26.86 -16.78 -10.16
CA LEU A 113 -27.10 -17.66 -11.28
C LEU A 113 -26.14 -17.28 -12.42
N VAL A 114 -25.34 -18.23 -12.88
CA VAL A 114 -24.38 -18.06 -13.97
C VAL A 114 -24.74 -19.02 -15.09
N PHE A 115 -24.81 -18.52 -16.32
CA PHE A 115 -25.00 -19.34 -17.51
C PHE A 115 -23.63 -19.75 -18.06
N LEU A 116 -23.47 -21.04 -18.34
CA LEU A 116 -22.19 -21.64 -18.72
C LEU A 116 -21.94 -21.66 -20.24
N ASP A 117 -22.89 -21.14 -21.01
CA ASP A 117 -22.84 -21.05 -22.47
C ASP A 117 -22.21 -19.75 -22.99
N THR A 118 -22.09 -18.73 -22.12
CA THR A 118 -21.40 -17.49 -22.48
C THR A 118 -19.90 -17.64 -22.22
N VAL A 119 -19.12 -17.67 -23.30
CA VAL A 119 -17.66 -17.55 -23.23
C VAL A 119 -17.32 -16.20 -22.62
N ILE A 120 -16.76 -16.20 -21.40
CA ILE A 120 -16.25 -15.00 -20.74
C ILE A 120 -15.11 -14.48 -21.62
N ARG A 121 -15.34 -13.38 -22.33
CA ARG A 121 -14.32 -12.68 -23.14
C ARG A 121 -13.87 -11.41 -22.45
#